data_AF-A0A2N1WGM3-F1
#
_entry.id   AF-A0A2N1WGM3-F1
#
_cell.length_a   1.000
_cell.length_b   1.000
_cell.length_c   1.000
_cell.angle_alpha   90.00
_cell.angle_beta   90.00
_cell.angle_gamma   90.00
#
_symmetry.space_group_name_H-M   'P 1'
#
loop_
_entity.id
_entity.type
_entity.pdbx_description
1 polymer ?
#
loop_
_entity_poly.entity_id
_entity_poly.type
_entity_poly.pdbx_seq_one_letter_code
_entity_poly.pdbx_strand_id
1 'polypeptide(L)'
;MNSPQSICLLRLSALGDVCHCIPMLRALQRRWPEARISWIIGRAEHRLVAGMPGIEFMVFDKRGGRAARAELHRALHGRRFDVLLHAQVSLRANLLAWGVRADRRIGFDRARAREGHGLVIKERIPERPFQHQAEALLEFARVLDAEPRAEDRPPPLAEADRDFARLHQPEARRAVLISPCSSHPDRNWSAQGYAVVADWLIAHLRRPVILVGGPSAIEHETGAAIVGAMRETPLNLIGQDTLGQALAMLERAACLVAPDSGPVHFAAALGTPVVGLYAATWSRRSGPLGSLEHCVDRFPEAARRFAGREPDRLRWGKRIERPGVMDLITPADVIEKLQSLLDIGSASA
;
A
#
# COMPACT_ATOMS: atom_id res chain seq x y z
N MET A 1 0.58 -26.63 19.22
CA MET A 1 1.90 -26.09 18.83
C MET A 1 2.51 -25.43 20.05
N ASN A 2 3.81 -25.63 20.32
CA ASN A 2 4.50 -24.86 21.37
C ASN A 2 4.51 -23.39 20.97
N SER A 3 4.28 -22.48 21.92
CA SER A 3 4.31 -21.04 21.68
C SER A 3 5.72 -20.62 21.25
N PRO A 4 5.90 -19.97 20.08
CA PRO A 4 7.20 -19.46 19.67
C PRO A 4 7.66 -18.37 20.65
N GLN A 5 8.94 -18.40 21.02
CA GLN A 5 9.63 -17.40 21.82
C GLN A 5 10.26 -16.31 20.94
N SER A 6 10.51 -16.62 19.66
CA SER A 6 11.18 -15.72 18.72
C SER A 6 10.64 -15.85 17.29
N ILE A 7 10.22 -14.72 16.70
CA ILE A 7 9.65 -14.63 15.36
C ILE A 7 10.42 -13.60 14.55
N CYS A 8 10.84 -13.94 13.34
CA CYS A 8 11.46 -13.03 12.40
C CYS A 8 10.57 -12.83 11.17
N LEU A 9 10.24 -11.58 10.83
CA LEU A 9 9.62 -11.22 9.55
C LEU A 9 10.70 -10.73 8.57
N LEU A 10 10.67 -11.20 7.33
CA LEU A 10 11.49 -10.69 6.24
C LEU A 10 10.61 -10.07 5.15
N ARG A 11 10.60 -8.73 5.08
CA ARG A 11 9.92 -7.94 4.04
C ARG A 11 10.64 -6.60 3.84
N LEU A 12 11.29 -6.43 2.69
CA LEU A 12 12.16 -5.29 2.34
C LEU A 12 11.51 -4.20 1.49
N SER A 13 10.31 -4.44 0.96
CA SER A 13 9.59 -3.56 0.02
C SER A 13 8.14 -3.99 -0.06
N ALA A 14 7.32 -3.52 -1.00
CA ALA A 14 7.19 -2.08 -1.21
C ALA A 14 6.37 -1.50 -0.05
N LEU A 15 6.34 -0.18 0.11
CA LEU A 15 5.66 0.47 1.23
C LEU A 15 4.22 -0.01 1.46
N GLY A 16 3.43 -0.20 0.39
CA GLY A 16 2.07 -0.71 0.50
C GLY A 16 1.98 -2.11 1.11
N ASP A 17 2.88 -3.02 0.73
CA ASP A 17 2.93 -4.36 1.31
C ASP A 17 3.42 -4.35 2.77
N VAL A 18 4.31 -3.43 3.12
CA VAL A 18 4.75 -3.24 4.51
C VAL A 18 3.59 -2.75 5.37
N CYS A 19 2.72 -1.91 4.84
CA CYS A 19 1.48 -1.50 5.50
C CYS A 19 0.59 -2.72 5.82
N HIS A 20 0.44 -3.66 4.87
CA HIS A 20 -0.31 -4.91 5.09
C HIS A 20 0.34 -5.87 6.10
N CYS A 21 1.63 -5.72 6.40
CA CYS A 21 2.30 -6.50 7.44
C CYS A 21 2.00 -6.01 8.87
N ILE A 22 1.55 -4.77 9.05
CA ILE A 22 1.24 -4.19 10.38
C ILE A 22 0.17 -5.02 11.11
N PRO A 23 -1.00 -5.31 10.52
CA PRO A 23 -2.04 -6.09 11.21
C PRO A 23 -1.60 -7.53 11.51
N MET A 24 -0.80 -8.12 10.63
CA MET A 24 -0.19 -9.43 10.85
C MET A 24 0.71 -9.44 12.10
N LEU A 25 1.60 -8.44 12.24
CA LEU A 25 2.50 -8.36 13.40
C LEU A 25 1.77 -8.09 14.71
N ARG A 26 0.79 -7.19 14.72
CA ARG A 26 -0.02 -6.93 15.93
C ARG A 26 -0.84 -8.14 16.36
N ALA A 27 -1.37 -8.91 15.41
CA ALA A 27 -2.02 -10.18 15.70
C ALA A 27 -1.08 -11.17 16.41
N LEU A 28 0.18 -11.26 15.95
CA LEU A 28 1.21 -12.10 16.56
C LEU A 28 1.59 -11.62 17.96
N GLN A 29 1.77 -10.30 18.16
CA GLN A 29 2.04 -9.71 19.49
C GLN A 29 0.90 -10.02 20.47
N ARG A 30 -0.36 -9.88 20.03
CA ARG A 30 -1.53 -10.22 20.86
C ARG A 30 -1.57 -11.72 21.19
N ARG A 31 -1.25 -12.57 20.22
CA ARG A 31 -1.27 -14.03 20.40
C ARG A 31 -0.16 -14.52 21.32
N TRP A 32 1.02 -13.91 21.24
CA TRP A 32 2.21 -14.24 22.00
C TRP A 32 2.92 -12.96 22.52
N PRO A 33 2.43 -12.38 23.63
CA PRO A 33 2.97 -11.13 24.17
C PRO A 33 4.45 -11.21 24.58
N GLU A 34 4.91 -12.39 24.98
CA GLU A 34 6.29 -12.63 25.42
C GLU A 34 7.25 -12.97 24.27
N ALA A 35 6.73 -13.18 23.05
CA ALA A 35 7.57 -13.52 21.90
C ALA A 35 8.36 -12.30 21.43
N ARG A 36 9.67 -12.47 21.24
CA ARG A 36 10.51 -11.45 20.62
C ARG A 36 10.24 -11.44 19.12
N ILE A 37 9.77 -10.32 18.60
CA ILE A 37 9.49 -10.16 17.18
C ILE A 37 10.54 -9.23 16.56
N SER A 38 11.30 -9.76 15.60
CA SER A 38 12.26 -8.99 14.80
C SER A 38 11.76 -8.84 13.36
N TRP A 39 12.06 -7.70 12.71
CA TRP A 39 11.69 -7.44 11.33
C TRP A 39 12.89 -6.98 10.51
N ILE A 40 13.31 -7.81 9.54
CA ILE A 40 14.25 -7.44 8.49
C ILE A 40 13.50 -6.62 7.43
N ILE A 41 13.73 -5.31 7.43
CA ILE A 41 12.95 -4.32 6.68
C ILE A 41 13.86 -3.39 5.86
N GLY A 42 13.37 -2.87 4.74
CA GLY A 42 14.11 -1.87 3.95
C GLY A 42 14.17 -0.50 4.64
N ARG A 43 15.25 0.26 4.45
CA ARG A 43 15.43 1.60 5.06
C ARG A 43 14.28 2.57 4.79
N ALA A 44 13.77 2.62 3.57
CA ALA A 44 12.67 3.51 3.21
C ALA A 44 11.36 3.07 3.88
N GLU A 45 11.12 1.76 3.89
CA GLU A 45 9.93 1.15 4.47
C GLU A 45 9.90 1.23 6.00
N HIS A 46 11.06 1.18 6.66
CA HIS A 46 11.17 1.36 8.10
C HIS A 46 10.55 2.69 8.57
N ARG A 47 10.62 3.76 7.76
CA ARG A 47 10.03 5.05 8.11
C ARG A 47 8.52 5.00 8.34
N LEU A 48 7.81 4.04 7.74
CA LEU A 48 6.36 3.83 7.91
C LEU A 48 6.02 3.20 9.28
N VAL A 49 6.94 2.42 9.83
CA VAL A 49 6.69 1.53 10.98
C VAL A 49 7.63 1.77 12.16
N ALA A 50 8.53 2.75 12.08
CA ALA A 50 9.56 3.01 13.09
C ALA A 50 8.98 3.23 14.51
N GLY A 51 7.76 3.75 14.62
CA GLY A 51 7.07 3.95 15.89
C GLY A 51 6.28 2.73 16.40
N MET A 52 6.37 1.56 15.77
CA MET A 52 5.64 0.37 16.24
C MET A 52 6.29 -0.20 17.51
N PRO A 53 5.55 -0.33 18.62
CA PRO A 53 6.09 -0.88 19.85
C PRO A 53 6.33 -2.39 19.74
N GLY A 54 7.29 -2.90 20.50
CA GLY A 54 7.51 -4.35 20.64
C GLY A 54 8.04 -5.05 19.38
N ILE A 55 8.62 -4.30 18.43
CA ILE A 55 9.27 -4.84 17.23
C ILE A 55 10.74 -4.41 17.21
N GLU A 56 11.65 -5.38 17.07
CA GLU A 56 13.06 -5.12 16.83
C GLU A 56 13.34 -4.99 15.32
N PHE A 57 13.69 -3.80 14.85
CA PHE A 57 13.95 -3.58 13.43
C PHE A 57 15.41 -3.86 13.04
N MET A 58 15.59 -4.74 12.07
CA MET A 58 16.87 -4.99 11.40
C MET A 58 16.86 -4.29 10.04
N VAL A 59 17.25 -3.02 10.02
CA VAL A 59 17.10 -2.16 8.84
C VAL A 59 18.16 -2.49 7.79
N PHE A 60 17.70 -2.86 6.60
CA PHE A 60 18.54 -3.19 5.46
C PHE A 60 18.53 -2.07 4.40
N ASP A 61 19.71 -1.51 4.15
CA ASP A 61 19.90 -0.55 3.06
C ASP A 61 20.09 -1.25 1.72
N LYS A 62 19.06 -1.20 0.86
CA LYS A 62 19.06 -1.81 -0.47
C LYS A 62 20.16 -1.23 -1.39
N ARG A 63 20.65 -0.02 -1.13
CA ARG A 63 21.72 0.65 -1.89
C ARG A 63 23.11 0.44 -1.29
N GLY A 64 23.21 -0.04 -0.04
CA GLY A 64 24.47 -0.18 0.69
C GLY A 64 25.33 -1.38 0.30
N GLY A 65 24.96 -2.16 -0.74
CA GLY A 65 25.79 -3.21 -1.31
C GLY A 65 26.30 -4.24 -0.29
N ARG A 66 27.63 -4.48 -0.29
CA ARG A 66 28.28 -5.45 0.62
C ARG A 66 28.26 -4.99 2.08
N ALA A 67 28.36 -3.68 2.35
CA ALA A 67 28.36 -3.15 3.71
C ALA A 67 27.02 -3.42 4.41
N ALA A 68 25.90 -3.16 3.74
CA ALA A 68 24.56 -3.46 4.27
C ALA A 68 24.36 -4.97 4.53
N ARG A 69 24.93 -5.84 3.68
CA ARG A 69 24.91 -7.29 3.92
C ARG A 69 25.73 -7.69 5.14
N ALA A 70 26.92 -7.12 5.31
CA ALA A 70 27.77 -7.39 6.47
C ALA A 70 27.12 -6.89 7.77
N GLU A 71 26.46 -5.73 7.74
CA GLU A 71 25.69 -5.20 8.86
C GLU A 71 24.54 -6.13 9.25
N LEU A 72 23.73 -6.56 8.28
CA LEU A 72 22.65 -7.51 8.54
C LEU A 72 23.20 -8.86 9.05
N HIS A 73 24.31 -9.34 8.49
CA HIS A 73 24.95 -10.56 8.96
C HIS A 73 25.43 -10.43 10.42
N ARG A 74 26.04 -9.29 10.80
CA ARG A 74 26.41 -9.00 12.19
C ARG A 74 25.18 -8.94 13.10
N ALA A 75 24.09 -8.33 12.65
CA ALA A 75 22.84 -8.26 13.42
C ALA A 75 22.23 -9.65 13.65
N LEU A 76 22.35 -10.56 12.68
CA LEU A 76 21.86 -11.94 12.75
C LEU A 76 22.84 -12.92 13.44
N HIS A 77 24.09 -12.52 13.66
CA HIS A 77 25.11 -13.40 14.19
C HIS A 77 24.74 -13.91 15.59
N GLY A 78 24.83 -15.23 15.79
CA GLY A 78 24.47 -15.89 17.05
C GLY A 78 22.95 -15.99 17.32
N ARG A 79 22.10 -15.46 16.44
CA ARG A 79 20.64 -15.53 16.59
C ARG A 79 20.06 -16.77 15.91
N ARG A 80 19.04 -17.34 16.51
CA ARG A 80 18.16 -18.38 15.95
C ARG A 80 16.73 -18.00 16.28
N PHE A 81 15.84 -18.14 15.30
CA PHE A 81 14.42 -17.87 15.45
C PHE A 81 13.62 -19.17 15.46
N ASP A 82 12.54 -19.23 16.22
CA ASP A 82 11.62 -20.38 16.14
C ASP A 82 10.88 -20.36 14.81
N VAL A 83 10.49 -19.15 14.36
CA VAL A 83 9.76 -18.94 13.11
C VAL A 83 10.35 -17.81 12.29
N LEU A 84 10.63 -18.08 11.01
CA LEU A 84 10.83 -17.08 9.96
C LEU A 84 9.58 -16.98 9.09
N LEU A 85 8.95 -15.80 9.08
CA LEU A 85 7.92 -15.40 8.12
C LEU A 85 8.60 -14.73 6.92
N HIS A 86 8.84 -15.49 5.86
CA HIS A 86 9.47 -14.99 4.64
C HIS A 86 8.42 -14.44 3.68
N ALA A 87 7.99 -13.21 3.92
CA ALA A 87 6.90 -12.55 3.22
C ALA A 87 7.34 -11.83 1.93
N GLN A 88 8.44 -12.26 1.28
CA GLN A 88 8.90 -11.67 0.01
C GLN A 88 9.48 -12.69 -0.95
N VAL A 89 9.03 -12.68 -2.21
CA VAL A 89 9.47 -13.65 -3.22
C VAL A 89 10.70 -13.23 -4.03
N SER A 90 11.20 -12.00 -3.87
CA SER A 90 12.27 -11.48 -4.73
C SER A 90 13.63 -12.13 -4.46
N LEU A 91 14.49 -12.26 -5.46
CA LEU A 91 15.82 -12.85 -5.40
C LEU A 91 16.65 -12.28 -4.26
N ARG A 92 16.68 -10.95 -4.11
CA ARG A 92 17.41 -10.27 -3.02
C ARG A 92 16.95 -10.77 -1.64
N ALA A 93 15.64 -10.88 -1.44
CA ALA A 93 15.06 -11.31 -0.17
C ALA A 93 15.32 -12.80 0.06
N ASN A 94 15.20 -13.64 -0.97
CA ASN A 94 15.55 -15.06 -0.90
C ASN A 94 17.04 -15.26 -0.55
N LEU A 95 17.95 -14.47 -1.15
CA LEU A 95 19.37 -14.50 -0.82
C LEU A 95 19.65 -14.12 0.64
N LEU A 96 18.99 -13.08 1.16
CA LEU A 96 19.13 -12.70 2.58
C LEU A 96 18.53 -13.75 3.52
N ALA A 97 17.43 -14.40 3.13
CA ALA A 97 16.79 -15.43 3.93
C ALA A 97 17.71 -16.62 4.25
N TRP A 98 18.68 -16.94 3.40
CA TRP A 98 19.70 -17.98 3.67
C TRP A 98 20.54 -17.69 4.92
N GLY A 99 20.80 -16.41 5.22
CA GLY A 99 21.53 -16.01 6.42
C GLY A 99 20.71 -16.04 7.71
N VAL A 100 19.39 -16.24 7.61
CA VAL A 100 18.48 -16.28 8.77
C VAL A 100 18.32 -17.71 9.25
N ARG A 101 18.83 -18.00 10.44
CA ARG A 101 18.68 -19.31 11.09
C ARG A 101 17.31 -19.39 11.75
N ALA A 102 16.44 -20.27 11.25
CA ALA A 102 15.13 -20.52 11.85
C ALA A 102 14.69 -21.98 11.75
N ASP A 103 13.97 -22.46 12.77
CA ASP A 103 13.46 -23.84 12.83
C ASP A 103 12.35 -24.05 11.81
N ARG A 104 11.33 -23.20 11.89
CA ARG A 104 10.24 -23.09 10.92
C ARG A 104 10.51 -21.93 9.98
N ARG A 105 10.31 -22.17 8.67
CA ARG A 105 10.49 -21.15 7.62
C ARG A 105 9.25 -21.16 6.75
N ILE A 106 8.34 -20.25 7.02
CA ILE A 106 7.05 -20.14 6.35
C ILE A 106 7.18 -19.14 5.21
N GLY A 107 6.70 -19.49 4.01
CA GLY A 107 6.70 -18.63 2.83
C GLY A 107 5.43 -18.74 2.01
N PHE A 108 5.45 -18.12 0.83
CA PHE A 108 4.37 -18.21 -0.14
C PHE A 108 4.23 -19.63 -0.73
N ASP A 109 3.02 -19.97 -1.17
CA ASP A 109 2.72 -21.16 -1.97
C ASP A 109 3.44 -21.16 -3.34
N ARG A 110 3.24 -22.24 -4.10
CA ARG A 110 3.89 -22.45 -5.40
C ARG A 110 3.42 -21.46 -6.47
N ALA A 111 2.13 -21.13 -6.53
CA ALA A 111 1.60 -20.20 -7.52
C ALA A 111 2.17 -18.78 -7.36
N ARG A 112 2.42 -18.35 -6.12
CA ARG A 112 3.02 -17.03 -5.81
C ARG A 112 4.55 -17.03 -5.74
N ALA A 113 5.20 -18.15 -5.42
CA ALA A 113 6.66 -18.25 -5.33
C ALA A 113 7.37 -17.86 -6.64
N ARG A 114 8.44 -17.08 -6.53
CA ARG A 114 9.32 -16.65 -7.64
C ARG A 114 10.77 -16.72 -7.21
N GLU A 115 11.69 -16.64 -8.19
CA GLU A 115 13.12 -16.39 -7.96
C GLU A 115 13.75 -17.30 -6.88
N GLY A 116 13.41 -18.59 -6.89
CA GLY A 116 13.96 -19.58 -5.96
C GLY A 116 13.38 -19.53 -4.54
N HIS A 117 12.24 -18.85 -4.30
CA HIS A 117 11.62 -18.74 -2.98
C HIS A 117 11.40 -20.10 -2.29
N GLY A 118 11.07 -21.14 -3.05
CA GLY A 118 10.90 -22.50 -2.53
C GLY A 118 12.16 -23.15 -1.96
N LEU A 119 13.35 -22.66 -2.30
CA LEU A 119 14.63 -23.18 -1.80
C LEU A 119 14.97 -22.67 -0.40
N VAL A 120 14.30 -21.61 0.04
CA VAL A 120 14.58 -20.89 1.30
C VAL A 120 13.45 -20.97 2.31
N ILE A 121 12.47 -21.83 2.07
CA ILE A 121 11.33 -22.05 2.97
C ILE A 121 11.11 -23.55 3.16
N LYS A 122 10.50 -23.93 4.29
CA LYS A 122 10.15 -25.31 4.63
C LYS A 122 8.64 -25.53 4.66
N GLU A 123 7.88 -24.47 4.94
CA GLU A 123 6.44 -24.45 5.08
C GLU A 123 5.85 -23.38 4.16
N ARG A 124 4.59 -23.55 3.77
CA ARG A 124 3.90 -22.66 2.83
C ARG A 124 2.54 -22.26 3.38
N ILE A 125 2.18 -21.00 3.20
CA ILE A 125 0.80 -20.56 3.38
C ILE A 125 -0.13 -21.24 2.36
N PRO A 126 -1.45 -21.35 2.64
CA PRO A 126 -2.41 -21.94 1.71
C PRO A 126 -2.45 -21.23 0.36
N GLU A 127 -2.57 -22.02 -0.71
CA GLU A 127 -2.84 -21.50 -2.05
C GLU A 127 -4.33 -21.15 -2.15
N ARG A 128 -4.61 -19.89 -2.50
CA ARG A 128 -5.97 -19.36 -2.66
C ARG A 128 -6.06 -18.71 -4.03
N PRO A 129 -6.82 -19.26 -4.99
CA PRO A 129 -6.99 -18.67 -6.31
C PRO A 129 -7.53 -17.24 -6.22
N PHE A 130 -6.97 -16.34 -7.04
CA PHE A 130 -7.41 -14.94 -7.11
C PHE A 130 -7.41 -14.18 -5.77
N GLN A 131 -6.62 -14.62 -4.79
CA GLN A 131 -6.55 -13.97 -3.48
C GLN A 131 -5.92 -12.58 -3.58
N HIS A 132 -6.57 -11.62 -2.91
CA HIS A 132 -6.07 -10.27 -2.73
C HIS A 132 -4.67 -10.27 -2.10
N GLN A 133 -3.79 -9.36 -2.54
CA GLN A 133 -2.40 -9.32 -2.10
C GLN A 133 -2.25 -9.06 -0.60
N ALA A 134 -3.09 -8.18 -0.03
CA ALA A 134 -3.11 -7.94 1.41
C ALA A 134 -3.52 -9.21 2.19
N GLU A 135 -4.60 -9.90 1.76
CA GLU A 135 -5.06 -11.14 2.40
C GLU A 135 -3.98 -12.23 2.36
N ALA A 136 -3.24 -12.34 1.25
CA ALA A 136 -2.09 -13.24 1.13
C ALA A 136 -1.01 -13.00 2.20
N LEU A 137 -0.79 -11.75 2.59
CA LEU A 137 0.16 -11.40 3.66
C LEU A 137 -0.42 -11.74 5.03
N LEU A 138 -1.73 -11.55 5.24
CA LEU A 138 -2.40 -11.91 6.49
C LEU A 138 -2.41 -13.42 6.76
N GLU A 139 -2.39 -14.26 5.70
CA GLU A 139 -2.30 -15.72 5.85
C GLU A 139 -1.08 -16.17 6.67
N PHE A 140 0.03 -15.42 6.68
CA PHE A 140 1.20 -15.73 7.50
C PHE A 140 0.93 -15.68 9.00
N ALA A 141 0.02 -14.80 9.47
CA ALA A 141 -0.44 -14.82 10.85
C ALA A 141 -1.49 -15.93 11.08
N ARG A 142 -2.39 -16.17 10.11
CA ARG A 142 -3.43 -17.19 10.24
C ARG A 142 -2.89 -18.61 10.34
N VAL A 143 -1.81 -18.96 9.61
CA VAL A 143 -1.13 -20.27 9.76
C VAL A 143 -0.45 -20.45 11.12
N LEU A 144 -0.36 -19.38 11.89
CA LEU A 144 0.16 -19.33 13.25
C LEU A 144 -0.95 -19.15 14.29
N ASP A 145 -2.21 -19.37 13.90
CA ASP A 145 -3.41 -19.21 14.74
C ASP A 145 -3.51 -17.79 15.37
N ALA A 146 -3.02 -16.78 14.65
CA ALA A 146 -3.14 -15.38 15.02
C ALA A 146 -4.04 -14.66 14.00
N GLU A 147 -5.24 -14.26 14.44
CA GLU A 147 -6.20 -13.58 13.56
C GLU A 147 -6.01 -12.05 13.61
N PRO A 148 -5.70 -11.39 12.48
CA PRO A 148 -5.65 -9.93 12.40
C PRO A 148 -7.03 -9.30 12.51
N ARG A 149 -7.11 -8.16 13.20
CA ARG A 149 -8.35 -7.39 13.39
C ARG A 149 -8.30 -6.05 12.66
N ALA A 150 -9.44 -5.39 12.54
CA ALA A 150 -9.52 -4.08 11.89
C ALA A 150 -8.69 -3.02 12.62
N GLU A 151 -8.68 -3.06 13.96
CA GLU A 151 -7.93 -2.13 14.82
C GLU A 151 -6.42 -2.32 14.69
N ASP A 152 -5.98 -3.45 14.14
CA ASP A 152 -4.56 -3.74 13.94
C ASP A 152 -3.99 -3.05 12.69
N ARG A 153 -4.82 -2.46 11.82
CA ARG A 153 -4.38 -1.92 10.51
C ARG A 153 -3.59 -0.59 10.58
N PRO A 154 -3.97 0.41 11.39
CA PRO A 154 -3.40 1.75 11.26
C PRO A 154 -1.89 1.80 11.57
N PRO A 155 -1.04 2.41 10.72
CA PRO A 155 0.36 2.63 11.06
C PRO A 155 0.52 3.55 12.27
N PRO A 156 1.67 3.50 12.98
CA PRO A 156 1.96 4.46 14.05
C PRO A 156 2.06 5.88 13.47
N LEU A 157 1.44 6.84 14.16
CA LEU A 157 1.43 8.26 13.81
C LEU A 157 1.89 9.09 15.00
N ALA A 158 2.82 10.02 14.78
CA ALA A 158 3.26 10.95 15.82
C ALA A 158 2.28 12.12 15.97
N GLU A 159 2.20 12.70 17.16
CA GLU A 159 1.28 13.83 17.39
C GLU A 159 1.65 15.07 16.57
N ALA A 160 2.95 15.31 16.34
CA ALA A 160 3.43 16.38 15.48
C ALA A 160 2.97 16.22 14.01
N ASP A 161 2.82 14.98 13.52
CA ASP A 161 2.26 14.72 12.18
C ASP A 161 0.77 15.07 12.16
N ARG A 162 0.04 14.80 13.25
CA ARG A 162 -1.37 15.19 13.40
C ARG A 162 -1.55 16.70 13.52
N ASP A 163 -0.63 17.41 14.17
CA ASP A 163 -0.61 18.87 14.21
C ASP A 163 -0.48 19.47 12.81
N PHE A 164 0.44 18.95 12.00
CA PHE A 164 0.55 19.35 10.60
C PHE A 164 -0.75 19.12 9.83
N ALA A 165 -1.40 17.97 10.06
CA ALA A 165 -2.66 17.67 9.41
C ALA A 165 -3.81 18.57 9.89
N ARG A 166 -3.87 18.95 11.17
CA ARG A 166 -4.84 19.92 11.69
C ARG A 166 -4.63 21.32 11.12
N LEU A 167 -3.38 21.71 10.87
CA LEU A 167 -3.05 23.00 10.26
C LEU A 167 -3.57 23.10 8.82
N HIS A 168 -3.39 22.05 8.01
CA HIS A 168 -3.76 22.05 6.59
C HIS A 168 -5.18 21.50 6.32
N GLN A 169 -5.76 20.76 7.28
CA GLN A 169 -7.13 20.23 7.26
C GLN A 169 -7.81 20.50 8.62
N PRO A 170 -8.19 21.76 8.91
CA PRO A 170 -8.80 22.13 10.19
C PRO A 170 -10.11 21.36 10.41
N GLU A 171 -10.90 21.18 9.36
CA GLU A 171 -12.12 20.38 9.36
C GLU A 171 -11.82 18.93 8.95
N ALA A 172 -11.96 18.01 9.90
CA ALA A 172 -11.82 16.57 9.63
C ALA A 172 -12.91 16.09 8.67
N ARG A 173 -12.56 15.12 7.81
CA ARG A 173 -13.45 14.47 6.83
C ARG A 173 -14.10 15.42 5.82
N ARG A 174 -13.49 16.59 5.60
CA ARG A 174 -13.98 17.58 4.63
C ARG A 174 -13.21 17.55 3.31
N ALA A 175 -11.89 17.64 3.37
CA ALA A 175 -11.04 17.73 2.18
C ALA A 175 -10.91 16.39 1.45
N VAL A 176 -10.87 16.44 0.12
CA VAL A 176 -10.54 15.29 -0.72
C VAL A 176 -9.06 15.40 -1.08
N LEU A 177 -8.31 14.33 -0.82
CA LEU A 177 -6.90 14.25 -1.19
C LEU A 177 -6.77 13.61 -2.57
N ILE A 178 -5.89 14.16 -3.41
CA ILE A 178 -5.52 13.57 -4.69
C ILE A 178 -4.04 13.23 -4.65
N SER A 179 -3.71 11.95 -4.83
CA SER A 179 -2.34 11.51 -5.04
C SER A 179 -2.19 10.98 -6.46
N PRO A 180 -1.68 11.79 -7.41
CA PRO A 180 -1.88 11.52 -8.83
C PRO A 180 -0.94 10.48 -9.41
N CYS A 181 0.12 10.12 -8.68
CA CYS A 181 1.22 9.31 -9.21
C CYS A 181 1.36 7.95 -8.54
N SER A 182 1.78 6.98 -9.36
CA SER A 182 2.28 5.68 -8.99
C SER A 182 3.78 5.60 -9.29
N SER A 183 4.44 4.57 -8.77
CA SER A 183 5.84 4.27 -9.10
C SER A 183 6.07 3.81 -10.54
N HIS A 184 5.00 3.52 -11.29
CA HIS A 184 5.06 3.18 -12.70
C HIS A 184 4.27 4.22 -13.51
N PRO A 185 4.88 4.98 -14.42
CA PRO A 185 4.21 6.07 -15.15
C PRO A 185 2.96 5.63 -15.90
N ASP A 186 2.96 4.44 -16.52
CA ASP A 186 1.79 3.90 -17.23
C ASP A 186 0.58 3.55 -16.34
N ARG A 187 0.68 3.74 -15.02
CA ARG A 187 -0.45 3.64 -14.08
C ARG A 187 -0.99 5.02 -13.67
N ASN A 188 -0.36 6.10 -14.10
CA ASN A 188 -0.81 7.45 -13.80
C ASN A 188 -1.96 7.81 -14.74
N TRP A 189 -3.00 8.42 -14.17
CA TRP A 189 -4.08 8.99 -14.93
C TRP A 189 -3.74 10.40 -15.40
N SER A 190 -4.50 10.93 -16.36
CA SER A 190 -4.21 12.23 -16.96
C SER A 190 -4.37 13.38 -15.97
N ALA A 191 -3.49 14.38 -16.05
CA ALA A 191 -3.60 15.61 -15.27
C ALA A 191 -4.93 16.34 -15.52
N GLN A 192 -5.39 16.35 -16.78
CA GLN A 192 -6.68 16.91 -17.16
C GLN A 192 -7.85 16.18 -16.48
N GLY A 193 -7.78 14.85 -16.35
CA GLY A 193 -8.80 14.07 -15.66
C GLY A 193 -8.91 14.45 -14.19
N TYR A 194 -7.77 14.55 -13.50
CA TYR A 194 -7.75 15.02 -12.10
C TYR A 194 -8.24 16.46 -11.96
N ALA A 195 -7.86 17.36 -12.87
CA ALA A 195 -8.29 18.76 -12.82
C ALA A 195 -9.82 18.89 -12.93
N VAL A 196 -10.46 18.17 -13.85
CA VAL A 196 -11.92 18.16 -13.99
C VAL A 196 -12.61 17.67 -12.72
N VAL A 197 -12.10 16.59 -12.11
CA VAL A 197 -12.65 16.05 -10.86
C VAL A 197 -12.46 17.03 -9.70
N ALA A 198 -11.27 17.64 -9.60
CA ALA A 198 -10.95 18.60 -8.55
C ALA A 198 -11.81 19.88 -8.64
N ASP A 199 -11.97 20.44 -9.84
CA ASP A 199 -12.85 21.57 -10.09
C ASP A 199 -14.30 21.23 -9.71
N TRP A 200 -14.77 20.03 -10.09
CA TRP A 200 -16.13 19.60 -9.74
C TRP A 200 -16.34 19.53 -8.22
N LEU A 201 -15.39 18.93 -7.48
CA LEU A 201 -15.41 18.85 -6.01
C LEU A 201 -15.49 20.23 -5.34
N ILE A 202 -14.69 21.20 -5.82
CA ILE A 202 -14.66 22.54 -5.24
C ILE A 202 -15.90 23.35 -5.63
N ALA A 203 -16.25 23.37 -6.92
CA ALA A 203 -17.33 24.21 -7.44
C ALA A 203 -18.71 23.73 -7.01
N HIS A 204 -18.96 22.41 -7.01
CA HIS A 204 -20.30 21.86 -6.78
C HIS A 204 -20.52 21.38 -5.34
N LEU A 205 -19.47 20.86 -4.69
CA LEU A 205 -19.60 20.32 -3.33
C LEU A 205 -18.97 21.18 -2.25
N ARG A 206 -18.28 22.27 -2.63
CA ARG A 206 -17.55 23.14 -1.70
C ARG A 206 -16.58 22.36 -0.82
N ARG A 207 -15.99 21.28 -1.35
CA ARG A 207 -14.98 20.46 -0.67
C ARG A 207 -13.59 20.90 -1.11
N PRO A 208 -12.69 21.25 -0.18
CA PRO A 208 -11.30 21.54 -0.53
C PRO A 208 -10.63 20.34 -1.17
N VAL A 209 -9.78 20.59 -2.16
CA VAL A 209 -8.92 19.58 -2.78
C VAL A 209 -7.47 19.84 -2.36
N ILE A 210 -6.80 18.77 -1.92
CA ILE A 210 -5.39 18.81 -1.53
C ILE A 210 -4.60 17.82 -2.37
N LEU A 211 -3.61 18.31 -3.13
CA LEU A 211 -2.70 17.45 -3.87
C LEU A 211 -1.57 16.98 -2.94
N VAL A 212 -1.36 15.68 -2.86
CA VAL A 212 -0.33 15.05 -2.01
C VAL A 212 0.54 14.08 -2.83
N GLY A 213 1.83 14.04 -2.53
CA GLY A 213 2.80 13.25 -3.28
C GLY A 213 4.22 13.47 -2.81
N GLY A 214 5.11 12.55 -3.18
CA GLY A 214 6.53 12.62 -2.87
C GLY A 214 7.28 13.70 -3.67
N PRO A 215 8.55 13.93 -3.34
CA PRO A 215 9.37 15.01 -3.91
C PRO A 215 9.99 14.65 -5.27
N SER A 216 9.41 13.68 -6.00
CA SER A 216 9.98 13.26 -7.28
C SER A 216 9.63 14.26 -8.38
N ALA A 217 10.51 14.41 -9.38
CA ALA A 217 10.29 15.36 -10.48
C ALA A 217 8.95 15.10 -11.19
N ILE A 218 8.65 13.83 -11.47
CA ILE A 218 7.38 13.42 -12.11
C ILE A 218 6.15 13.80 -11.27
N GLU A 219 6.23 13.74 -9.95
CA GLU A 219 5.13 14.14 -9.06
C GLU A 219 4.95 15.65 -9.06
N HIS A 220 6.03 16.42 -8.98
CA HIS A 220 5.97 17.88 -9.09
C HIS A 220 5.42 18.34 -10.45
N GLU A 221 5.91 17.76 -11.55
CA GLU A 221 5.43 18.04 -12.91
C GLU A 221 3.94 17.70 -13.06
N THR A 222 3.52 16.54 -12.56
CA THR A 222 2.11 16.13 -12.60
C THR A 222 1.24 17.06 -11.77
N GLY A 223 1.66 17.42 -10.56
CA GLY A 223 0.97 18.38 -9.70
C GLY A 223 0.81 19.75 -10.36
N ALA A 224 1.89 20.28 -10.95
CA ALA A 224 1.85 21.55 -11.67
C ALA A 224 0.92 21.48 -12.89
N ALA A 225 0.93 20.38 -13.64
CA ALA A 225 0.04 20.17 -14.78
C ALA A 225 -1.44 20.11 -14.36
N ILE A 226 -1.75 19.48 -13.22
CA ILE A 226 -3.10 19.47 -12.65
C ILE A 226 -3.53 20.90 -12.31
N VAL A 227 -2.72 21.63 -11.54
CA VAL A 227 -3.01 23.01 -11.14
C VAL A 227 -3.19 23.92 -12.36
N GLY A 228 -2.35 23.79 -13.38
CA GLY A 228 -2.45 24.59 -14.62
C GLY A 228 -3.67 24.29 -15.48
N ALA A 229 -4.31 23.13 -15.30
CA ALA A 229 -5.52 22.73 -16.00
C ALA A 229 -6.82 22.99 -15.20
N MET A 230 -6.71 23.36 -13.92
CA MET A 230 -7.84 23.65 -13.05
C MET A 230 -8.35 25.09 -13.24
N ARG A 231 -9.63 25.28 -12.92
CA ARG A 231 -10.26 26.60 -12.80
C ARG A 231 -10.32 27.07 -11.35
N GLU A 232 -10.44 26.12 -10.43
CA GLU A 232 -10.45 26.34 -8.99
C GLU A 232 -9.03 26.22 -8.41
N THR A 233 -8.82 26.70 -7.17
CA THR A 233 -7.49 26.64 -6.53
C THR A 233 -7.41 25.50 -5.51
N PRO A 234 -6.57 24.47 -5.74
CA PRO A 234 -6.30 23.45 -4.73
C PRO A 234 -5.18 23.91 -3.78
N LEU A 235 -5.06 23.23 -2.64
CA LEU A 235 -3.81 23.26 -1.87
C LEU A 235 -2.85 22.21 -2.43
N ASN A 236 -1.68 22.62 -2.89
CA ASN A 236 -0.67 21.68 -3.39
C ASN A 236 0.44 21.45 -2.35
N LEU A 237 0.51 20.24 -1.81
CA LEU A 237 1.53 19.81 -0.84
C LEU A 237 2.51 18.78 -1.41
N ILE A 238 2.50 18.54 -2.72
CA ILE A 238 3.43 17.59 -3.36
C ILE A 238 4.88 18.01 -3.05
N GLY A 239 5.64 17.08 -2.47
CA GLY A 239 7.03 17.27 -2.05
C GLY A 239 7.24 18.19 -0.84
N GLN A 240 6.16 18.65 -0.20
CA GLN A 240 6.19 19.58 0.93
C GLN A 240 5.86 18.91 2.28
N ASP A 241 5.47 17.64 2.26
CA ASP A 241 5.21 16.84 3.45
C ASP A 241 6.26 15.73 3.66
N THR A 242 6.24 15.15 4.86
CA THR A 242 6.93 13.90 5.17
C THR A 242 5.95 12.74 5.10
N LEU A 243 6.47 11.49 5.09
CA LEU A 243 5.59 10.30 5.10
C LEU A 243 4.63 10.28 6.30
N GLY A 244 5.09 10.67 7.49
CA GLY A 244 4.25 10.74 8.70
C GLY A 244 3.12 11.77 8.54
N GLN A 245 3.47 12.97 8.08
CA GLN A 245 2.52 14.03 7.77
C GLN A 245 1.50 13.62 6.69
N ALA A 246 1.94 12.97 5.61
CA ALA A 246 1.05 12.46 4.57
C ALA A 246 0.05 11.42 5.12
N LEU A 247 0.49 10.53 6.01
CA LEU A 247 -0.40 9.58 6.69
C LEU A 247 -1.41 10.29 7.59
N ALA A 248 -0.98 11.29 8.35
CA ALA A 248 -1.89 12.09 9.19
C ALA A 248 -2.89 12.91 8.36
N MET A 249 -2.46 13.38 7.18
CA MET A 249 -3.34 14.03 6.21
C MET A 249 -4.40 13.04 5.67
N LEU A 250 -4.01 11.79 5.38
CA LEU A 250 -4.95 10.73 4.99
C LEU A 250 -5.92 10.40 6.13
N GLU A 251 -5.45 10.26 7.37
CA GLU A 251 -6.29 9.95 8.56
C GLU A 251 -7.45 10.96 8.73
N ARG A 252 -7.22 12.23 8.35
CA ARG A 252 -8.22 13.31 8.46
C ARG A 252 -9.04 13.55 7.18
N ALA A 253 -8.69 12.94 6.06
CA ALA A 253 -9.33 13.20 4.77
C ALA A 253 -10.78 12.69 4.71
N ALA A 254 -11.60 13.31 3.85
CA ALA A 254 -12.91 12.76 3.48
C ALA A 254 -12.74 11.46 2.68
N CYS A 255 -11.86 11.50 1.67
CA CYS A 255 -11.42 10.35 0.90
C CYS A 255 -10.12 10.68 0.15
N LEU A 256 -9.50 9.64 -0.41
CA LEU A 256 -8.37 9.74 -1.34
C LEU A 256 -8.81 9.37 -2.76
N VAL A 257 -8.37 10.13 -3.76
CA VAL A 257 -8.41 9.75 -5.18
C VAL A 257 -6.99 9.48 -5.66
N ALA A 258 -6.71 8.27 -6.14
CA ALA A 258 -5.35 7.88 -6.52
C ALA A 258 -5.35 6.65 -7.45
N PRO A 259 -4.29 6.47 -8.27
CA PRO A 259 -4.08 5.23 -9.01
C PRO A 259 -3.56 4.13 -8.07
N ASP A 260 -3.32 2.93 -8.59
CA ASP A 260 -2.65 1.83 -7.86
C ASP A 260 -1.24 2.23 -7.39
N SER A 261 -1.16 2.80 -6.17
CA SER A 261 0.01 3.43 -5.57
C SER A 261 0.07 3.20 -4.05
N GLY A 262 1.20 3.55 -3.43
CA GLY A 262 1.38 3.44 -1.97
C GLY A 262 0.28 4.12 -1.14
N PRO A 263 -0.06 5.40 -1.44
CA PRO A 263 -1.13 6.13 -0.76
C PRO A 263 -2.47 5.40 -0.67
N VAL A 264 -2.89 4.65 -1.69
CA VAL A 264 -4.13 3.85 -1.66
C VAL A 264 -4.12 2.83 -0.51
N HIS A 265 -3.00 2.15 -0.30
CA HIS A 265 -2.87 1.17 0.77
C HIS A 265 -2.78 1.81 2.15
N PHE A 266 -2.15 2.98 2.24
CA PHE A 266 -2.06 3.73 3.48
C PHE A 266 -3.43 4.23 3.94
N ALA A 267 -4.20 4.80 3.01
CA ALA A 267 -5.57 5.24 3.25
C ALA A 267 -6.44 4.06 3.73
N ALA A 268 -6.38 2.92 3.03
CA ALA A 268 -7.10 1.72 3.44
C ALA A 268 -6.71 1.22 4.85
N ALA A 269 -5.42 1.31 5.21
CA ALA A 269 -4.96 0.92 6.55
C ALA A 269 -5.41 1.89 7.65
N LEU A 270 -5.57 3.17 7.33
CA LEU A 270 -6.10 4.20 8.22
C LEU A 270 -7.64 4.21 8.29
N GLY A 271 -8.32 3.45 7.42
CA GLY A 271 -9.77 3.47 7.29
C GLY A 271 -10.30 4.68 6.52
N THR A 272 -9.41 5.43 5.85
CA THR A 272 -9.78 6.53 4.95
C THR A 272 -10.37 5.95 3.66
N PRO A 273 -11.59 6.34 3.26
CA PRO A 273 -12.19 5.85 2.03
C PRO A 273 -11.37 6.21 0.79
N VAL A 274 -11.38 5.34 -0.22
CA VAL A 274 -10.57 5.52 -1.44
C VAL A 274 -11.39 5.35 -2.70
N VAL A 275 -11.33 6.34 -3.59
CA VAL A 275 -11.73 6.22 -4.99
C VAL A 275 -10.47 5.87 -5.80
N GLY A 276 -10.24 4.56 -5.96
CA GLY A 276 -9.07 4.04 -6.64
C GLY A 276 -9.23 3.96 -8.15
N LEU A 277 -8.20 4.34 -8.91
CA LEU A 277 -8.22 4.36 -10.37
C LEU A 277 -7.47 3.13 -10.93
N TYR A 278 -8.21 2.15 -11.43
CA TYR A 278 -7.69 0.85 -11.86
C TYR A 278 -8.02 0.57 -13.33
N ALA A 279 -7.00 0.59 -14.20
CA ALA A 279 -7.11 0.09 -15.58
C ALA A 279 -5.89 -0.78 -15.95
N ALA A 280 -4.70 -0.33 -15.56
CA ALA A 280 -3.45 -1.08 -15.76
C ALA A 280 -3.28 -2.27 -14.78
N THR A 281 -3.96 -2.23 -13.64
CA THR A 281 -3.98 -3.30 -12.64
C THR A 281 -5.41 -3.60 -12.21
N TRP A 282 -5.66 -4.84 -11.77
CA TRP A 282 -6.99 -5.26 -11.36
C TRP A 282 -7.25 -4.89 -9.90
N SER A 283 -8.30 -4.10 -9.62
CA SER A 283 -8.66 -3.69 -8.26
C SER A 283 -8.87 -4.88 -7.32
N ARG A 284 -9.42 -6.00 -7.83
CA ARG A 284 -9.60 -7.24 -7.05
C ARG A 284 -8.31 -7.84 -6.51
N ARG A 285 -7.15 -7.46 -7.07
CA ARG A 285 -5.85 -7.97 -6.64
C ARG A 285 -5.17 -7.09 -5.59
N SER A 286 -5.14 -5.78 -5.83
CA SER A 286 -4.35 -4.82 -5.04
C SER A 286 -5.12 -3.55 -4.70
N GLY A 287 -6.45 -3.61 -4.75
CA GLY A 287 -7.32 -2.52 -4.36
C GLY A 287 -7.22 -2.13 -2.88
N PRO A 288 -7.78 -0.99 -2.50
CA PRO A 288 -7.98 -0.63 -1.10
C PRO A 288 -9.01 -1.57 -0.47
N LEU A 289 -8.59 -2.36 0.53
CA LEU A 289 -9.52 -3.16 1.32
C LEU A 289 -10.50 -2.24 2.05
N GLY A 290 -11.80 -2.51 1.94
CA GLY A 290 -12.86 -1.65 2.49
C GLY A 290 -13.26 -0.46 1.60
N SER A 291 -12.75 -0.37 0.36
CA SER A 291 -13.23 0.61 -0.63
C SER A 291 -13.18 0.05 -2.07
N LEU A 292 -13.28 -1.28 -2.23
CA LEU A 292 -13.23 -1.91 -3.56
C LEU A 292 -14.43 -1.49 -4.41
N GLU A 293 -15.60 -1.33 -3.80
CA GLU A 293 -16.83 -0.87 -4.44
C GLU A 293 -16.74 0.57 -4.97
N HIS A 294 -15.87 1.39 -4.38
CA HIS A 294 -15.64 2.78 -4.76
C HIS A 294 -14.53 2.95 -5.80
N CYS A 295 -13.87 1.85 -6.22
CA CYS A 295 -12.88 1.90 -7.28
C CYS A 295 -13.53 2.04 -8.67
N VAL A 296 -12.92 2.84 -9.54
CA VAL A 296 -13.17 2.79 -10.97
C VAL A 296 -12.29 1.69 -11.56
N ASP A 297 -12.89 0.53 -11.87
CA ASP A 297 -12.17 -0.64 -12.39
C ASP A 297 -12.48 -0.90 -13.87
N ARG A 298 -11.57 -0.41 -14.72
CA ARG A 298 -11.53 -0.62 -16.18
C ARG A 298 -10.53 -1.72 -16.58
N PHE A 299 -9.97 -2.48 -15.64
CA PHE A 299 -9.04 -3.58 -15.96
C PHE A 299 -9.65 -4.66 -16.87
N PRO A 300 -10.92 -5.10 -16.70
CA PRO A 300 -11.55 -6.04 -17.63
C PRO A 300 -11.60 -5.52 -19.07
N GLU A 301 -11.89 -4.23 -19.24
CA GLU A 301 -11.89 -3.56 -20.54
C GLU A 301 -10.47 -3.47 -21.11
N ALA A 302 -9.50 -3.12 -20.28
CA ALA A 302 -8.10 -3.11 -20.66
C ALA A 302 -7.60 -4.50 -21.10
N ALA A 303 -7.99 -5.57 -20.41
CA ALA A 303 -7.65 -6.94 -20.75
C ALA A 303 -8.14 -7.34 -22.14
N ARG A 304 -9.42 -7.05 -22.44
CA ARG A 304 -9.99 -7.31 -23.78
C ARG A 304 -9.31 -6.48 -24.85
N ARG A 305 -9.19 -5.16 -24.64
CA ARG A 305 -8.70 -4.22 -25.66
C ARG A 305 -7.20 -4.31 -25.93
N PHE A 306 -6.38 -4.48 -24.90
CA PHE A 306 -4.92 -4.40 -25.02
C PHE A 306 -4.20 -5.76 -24.90
N ALA A 307 -4.86 -6.79 -24.37
CA ALA A 307 -4.31 -8.14 -24.27
C ALA A 307 -5.09 -9.19 -25.08
N GLY A 308 -6.25 -8.85 -25.66
CA GLY A 308 -7.06 -9.75 -26.48
C GLY A 308 -7.60 -10.96 -25.72
N ARG A 309 -7.76 -10.85 -24.39
CA ARG A 309 -8.17 -11.95 -23.52
C ARG A 309 -9.11 -11.46 -22.42
N GLU A 310 -10.00 -12.33 -21.97
CA GLU A 310 -10.75 -12.09 -20.74
C GLU A 310 -9.81 -12.04 -19.52
N PRO A 311 -10.12 -11.21 -18.50
CA PRO A 311 -9.22 -10.96 -17.37
C PRO A 311 -8.92 -12.21 -16.53
N ASP A 312 -9.86 -13.15 -16.43
CA ASP A 312 -9.71 -14.44 -15.74
C ASP A 312 -8.75 -15.41 -16.47
N ARG A 313 -8.54 -15.21 -17.79
CA ARG A 313 -7.57 -15.96 -18.60
C ARG A 313 -6.16 -15.40 -18.55
N LEU A 314 -5.97 -14.24 -17.91
CA LEU A 314 -4.65 -13.69 -17.65
C LEU A 314 -4.05 -14.35 -16.41
N ARG A 315 -2.72 -14.52 -16.43
CA ARG A 315 -1.98 -14.95 -15.23
C ARG A 315 -2.31 -14.02 -14.06
N TRP A 316 -2.64 -14.57 -12.89
CA TRP A 316 -2.93 -13.76 -11.71
C TRP A 316 -1.78 -12.78 -11.42
N GLY A 317 -2.14 -11.50 -11.37
CA GLY A 317 -1.20 -10.41 -11.20
C GLY A 317 -0.52 -9.87 -12.45
N LYS A 318 -0.98 -10.29 -13.64
CA LYS A 318 -0.67 -9.58 -14.89
C LYS A 318 -1.10 -8.12 -14.77
N ARG A 319 -0.22 -7.24 -15.21
CA ARG A 319 -0.47 -5.81 -15.38
C ARG A 319 -0.44 -5.46 -16.86
N ILE A 320 -1.19 -4.43 -17.25
CA ILE A 320 -1.28 -3.90 -18.60
C ILE A 320 -0.77 -2.45 -18.55
N GLU A 321 0.52 -2.31 -18.30
CA GLU A 321 1.23 -1.03 -18.18
C GLU A 321 1.69 -0.62 -19.59
N ARG A 322 0.91 0.23 -20.27
CA ARG A 322 1.26 0.83 -21.57
C ARG A 322 0.41 2.09 -21.85
N PRO A 323 0.85 2.97 -22.76
CA PRO A 323 0.08 4.15 -23.16
C PRO A 323 -1.35 3.82 -23.61
N GLY A 324 -2.30 4.68 -23.28
CA GLY A 324 -3.72 4.53 -23.65
C GLY A 324 -4.57 3.69 -22.70
N VAL A 325 -3.98 2.94 -21.77
CA VAL A 325 -4.75 2.07 -20.85
C VAL A 325 -5.50 2.88 -19.80
N MET A 326 -4.84 3.88 -19.20
CA MET A 326 -5.46 4.73 -18.18
C MET A 326 -6.51 5.67 -18.77
N ASP A 327 -6.51 5.91 -20.09
CA ASP A 327 -7.51 6.72 -20.79
C ASP A 327 -8.89 6.07 -20.83
N LEU A 328 -8.98 4.77 -20.50
CA LEU A 328 -10.26 4.09 -20.30
C LEU A 328 -11.04 4.62 -19.09
N ILE A 329 -10.37 5.30 -18.17
CA ILE A 329 -11.00 5.93 -17.01
C ILE A 329 -11.39 7.35 -17.40
N THR A 330 -12.68 7.66 -17.30
CA THR A 330 -13.23 8.99 -17.59
C THR A 330 -13.47 9.80 -16.31
N PRO A 331 -13.47 11.14 -16.35
CA PRO A 331 -13.85 11.95 -15.19
C PRO A 331 -15.26 11.65 -14.68
N ALA A 332 -16.19 11.31 -15.58
CA ALA A 332 -17.55 10.93 -15.20
C ALA A 332 -17.56 9.67 -14.31
N ASP A 333 -16.76 8.65 -14.64
CA ASP A 333 -16.63 7.45 -13.82
C ASP A 333 -16.16 7.78 -12.39
N VAL A 334 -15.19 8.68 -12.27
CA VAL A 334 -14.61 9.08 -10.97
C VAL A 334 -15.61 9.91 -10.16
N ILE A 335 -16.31 10.84 -10.82
CA ILE A 335 -17.34 11.67 -10.18
C ILE A 335 -18.49 10.79 -9.66
N GLU A 336 -18.95 9.79 -10.43
CA GLU A 336 -19.99 8.86 -9.98
C GLU A 336 -19.58 8.13 -8.69
N LYS A 337 -18.33 7.64 -8.62
CA LYS A 337 -17.81 6.99 -7.41
C LYS A 337 -17.69 7.96 -6.23
N LEU A 338 -17.27 9.20 -6.48
CA LEU A 338 -17.22 10.24 -5.45
C LEU A 338 -18.61 10.61 -4.93
N GLN A 339 -19.62 10.71 -5.80
CA GLN A 339 -21.01 10.97 -5.42
C GLN A 339 -21.54 9.86 -4.51
N SER A 340 -21.34 8.61 -4.92
CA SER A 340 -21.74 7.44 -4.13
C SER A 340 -21.01 7.36 -2.79
N LEU A 341 -19.72 7.72 -2.74
CA LEU A 341 -18.91 7.59 -1.53
C LEU A 341 -19.16 8.71 -0.51
N LEU A 342 -19.39 9.93 -0.99
CA LEU A 342 -19.59 11.10 -0.13
C LEU A 342 -21.08 11.27 0.26
N ASP A 343 -21.89 10.24 0.05
CA ASP A 343 -23.34 10.18 0.29
C ASP A 343 -24.11 11.34 -0.35
N ILE A 344 -23.72 11.71 -1.57
CA ILE A 344 -24.39 12.74 -2.36
C ILE A 344 -25.52 12.05 -3.15
N GLY A 345 -26.49 11.48 -2.44
CA GLY A 345 -27.66 10.85 -3.03
C GLY A 345 -28.69 11.89 -3.45
N SER A 346 -28.97 11.99 -4.75
CA SER A 346 -30.22 12.42 -5.40
C SER A 346 -31.06 13.47 -4.64
N ALA A 347 -30.45 14.56 -4.18
CA ALA A 347 -31.15 15.75 -3.72
C ALA A 347 -31.53 16.61 -4.94
N SER A 348 -32.35 16.04 -5.82
CA SER A 348 -33.08 16.73 -6.89
C SER A 348 -34.01 15.72 -7.58
N ALA A 349 -35.15 15.50 -6.94
CA ALA A 349 -36.42 15.27 -7.62
C ALA A 349 -37.38 16.37 -7.15
#